data_AF-A0A0F4QKW4-F1
#
_entry.id   AF-A0A0F4QKW4-F1
#
_cell.length_a   1.000
_cell.length_b   1.000
_cell.length_c   1.000
_cell.angle_alpha   90.00
_cell.angle_beta   90.00
_cell.angle_gamma   90.00
#
_symmetry.space_group_name_H-M   'P 1'
#
loop_
_entity.id
_entity.type
_entity.pdbx_description
1 polymer ?
#
loop_
_entity_poly.entity_id
_entity_poly.type
_entity_poly.pdbx_seq_one_letter_code
_entity_poly.pdbx_strand_id
1 'polypeptide(L)'
;MTANSDGSKDMYMLAEDFETQLLRLYGSPVLSGENLSTALGYSSLDAFRQAIHRKTVPVPLYTMENRRGRYAYVKDVADFLATMSHKQP
;
A
#
# COMPACT_ATOMS: atom_id res chain seq x y z
N MET A 1 10.31 21.86 -24.21
CA MET A 1 10.92 21.26 -22.99
C MET A 1 10.51 22.18 -21.85
N THR A 2 9.63 21.87 -20.90
CA THR A 2 9.38 20.61 -20.17
C THR A 2 7.92 20.61 -19.65
N ALA A 3 7.07 19.72 -20.18
CA ALA A 3 5.68 19.53 -19.74
C ALA A 3 5.53 18.31 -18.81
N ASN A 4 6.53 18.06 -17.94
CA ASN A 4 6.59 16.87 -17.08
C ASN A 4 6.60 17.18 -15.58
N SER A 5 6.42 18.44 -15.17
CA SER A 5 6.43 18.81 -13.74
C SER A 5 5.08 18.64 -13.02
N ASP A 6 3.98 18.51 -13.78
CA ASP A 6 2.61 18.52 -13.25
C ASP A 6 2.15 17.12 -12.81
N GLY A 7 2.30 16.11 -13.69
CA GLY A 7 1.86 14.75 -13.40
C GLY A 7 2.60 14.07 -12.23
N SER A 8 3.86 14.44 -11.97
CA SER A 8 4.56 13.96 -10.77
C SER A 8 3.94 14.55 -9.51
N LYS A 9 3.56 15.83 -9.53
CA LYS A 9 3.05 16.56 -8.37
C LYS A 9 1.66 16.04 -7.97
N ASP A 10 0.81 15.76 -8.95
CA ASP A 10 -0.52 15.18 -8.72
C ASP A 10 -0.44 13.80 -8.07
N MET A 11 0.46 12.94 -8.56
CA MET A 11 0.66 11.61 -7.99
C MET A 11 1.20 11.67 -6.56
N TYR A 12 2.12 12.59 -6.27
CA TYR A 12 2.61 12.82 -4.90
C TYR A 12 1.50 13.32 -3.97
N MET A 13 0.67 14.26 -4.41
CA MET A 13 -0.46 14.76 -3.61
C MET A 13 -1.49 13.65 -3.33
N LEU A 14 -1.74 12.78 -4.31
CA LEU A 14 -2.65 11.65 -4.15
C LEU A 14 -2.10 10.61 -3.17
N ALA A 15 -0.80 10.31 -3.24
CA ALA A 15 -0.14 9.41 -2.30
C ALA A 15 -0.19 9.97 -0.86
N GLU A 16 0.04 11.27 -0.69
CA GLU A 16 -0.04 11.93 0.62
C GLU A 16 -1.47 11.91 1.21
N ASP A 17 -2.49 12.09 0.37
CA ASP A 17 -3.89 11.97 0.78
C ASP A 17 -4.23 10.54 1.21
N PHE A 18 -3.83 9.52 0.42
CA PHE A 18 -4.01 8.12 0.81
C PHE A 18 -3.26 7.77 2.09
N GLU A 19 -2.01 8.22 2.25
CA GLU A 19 -1.23 8.00 3.47
C GLU A 19 -1.95 8.59 4.68
N THR A 20 -2.43 9.84 4.58
CA THR A 20 -3.19 10.51 5.65
C THR A 20 -4.47 9.74 6.00
N GLN A 21 -5.22 9.28 4.99
CA GLN A 21 -6.46 8.52 5.21
C GLN A 21 -6.19 7.15 5.86
N LEU A 22 -5.19 6.43 5.36
CA LEU A 22 -4.79 5.12 5.91
C LEU A 22 -4.27 5.24 7.35
N LEU A 23 -3.48 6.28 7.64
CA LEU A 23 -3.02 6.57 9.00
C LEU A 23 -4.19 6.88 9.94
N ARG A 24 -5.17 7.67 9.49
CA ARG A 24 -6.38 7.95 10.28
C ARG A 24 -7.25 6.72 10.50
N LEU A 25 -7.36 5.85 9.50
CA LEU A 25 -8.20 4.65 9.55
C LEU A 25 -7.61 3.57 10.46
N TYR A 26 -6.30 3.32 10.36
CA TYR A 26 -5.65 2.21 11.05
C TYR A 26 -4.84 2.63 12.28
N GLY A 27 -4.60 3.93 12.48
CA GLY A 27 -3.93 4.48 13.67
C GLY A 27 -2.45 4.09 13.82
N SER A 28 -1.83 3.51 12.79
CA SER A 28 -0.47 3.01 12.82
C SER A 28 0.22 3.24 11.48
N PRO A 29 1.51 3.64 11.46
CA PRO A 29 2.30 3.75 10.23
C PRO A 29 2.68 2.40 9.62
N VAL A 30 2.38 1.30 10.32
CA VAL A 30 2.62 -0.06 9.87
C VAL A 30 1.31 -0.83 9.82
N LEU A 31 1.06 -1.47 8.67
CA LEU A 31 -0.06 -2.37 8.45
C LEU A 31 0.41 -3.82 8.50
N SER A 32 -0.48 -4.71 8.98
CA SER A 32 -0.27 -6.15 8.99
C SER A 32 -1.61 -6.89 9.00
N GLY A 33 -1.57 -8.20 8.77
CA GLY A 33 -2.74 -9.06 8.90
C GLY A 33 -3.93 -8.58 8.04
N GLU A 34 -5.11 -8.52 8.66
CA GLU A 34 -6.34 -8.10 7.99
C GLU A 34 -6.30 -6.65 7.54
N ASN A 35 -5.71 -5.73 8.31
CA ASN A 35 -5.61 -4.32 7.92
C ASN A 35 -4.82 -4.17 6.61
N LEU A 36 -3.71 -4.90 6.47
CA LEU A 36 -2.92 -4.90 5.23
C LEU A 36 -3.66 -5.59 4.08
N SER A 37 -4.34 -6.70 4.36
CA SER A 37 -5.17 -7.41 3.38
C SER A 37 -6.25 -6.49 2.80
N THR A 38 -6.99 -5.79 3.67
CA THR A 38 -8.08 -4.88 3.31
C THR A 38 -7.56 -3.65 2.57
N ALA A 39 -6.46 -3.04 3.04
CA ALA A 39 -5.88 -1.87 2.39
C ALA A 39 -5.40 -2.16 0.96
N LEU A 40 -4.95 -3.39 0.69
CA LEU A 40 -4.53 -3.84 -0.65
C LEU A 40 -5.69 -4.38 -1.51
N GLY A 41 -6.92 -4.40 -0.98
CA GLY A 41 -8.11 -4.84 -1.72
C GLY A 41 -8.24 -6.36 -1.90
N TYR A 42 -7.59 -7.17 -1.08
CA TYR A 42 -7.80 -8.63 -1.11
C TYR A 42 -9.16 -8.98 -0.54
N SER A 43 -9.88 -9.87 -1.22
CA SER A 43 -11.22 -10.32 -0.81
C SER A 43 -11.25 -11.12 0.49
N SER A 44 -10.12 -11.69 0.89
CA SER A 44 -9.98 -12.41 2.17
C SER A 44 -8.52 -12.45 2.63
N LEU A 45 -8.33 -12.67 3.94
CA LEU A 45 -7.00 -12.86 4.53
C LEU A 45 -6.26 -14.05 3.91
N ASP A 46 -6.97 -15.11 3.51
CA ASP A 46 -6.37 -16.28 2.88
C ASP A 46 -5.91 -15.99 1.44
N ALA A 47 -6.65 -15.16 0.69
CA ALA A 47 -6.19 -14.68 -0.62
C ALA A 47 -4.89 -13.87 -0.47
N PHE A 48 -4.81 -13.02 0.55
CA PHE A 48 -3.59 -12.29 0.87
C PHE A 48 -2.42 -13.22 1.26
N ARG A 49 -2.67 -14.22 2.12
CA ARG A 49 -1.66 -15.24 2.47
C ARG A 49 -1.16 -16.00 1.25
N GLN A 50 -2.05 -16.36 0.32
CA GLN A 50 -1.66 -17.00 -0.94
C GLN A 50 -0.79 -16.07 -1.79
N ALA A 51 -1.13 -14.79 -1.89
CA ALA A 51 -0.33 -13.81 -2.61
C ALA A 51 1.08 -13.63 -2.00
N ILE A 52 1.18 -13.62 -0.66
CA ILE A 52 2.47 -13.62 0.06
C ILE A 52 3.30 -14.85 -0.33
N HIS A 53 2.70 -16.04 -0.27
CA HIS A 53 3.38 -17.29 -0.59
C HIS A 53 3.85 -17.32 -2.05
N ARG A 54 3.02 -16.82 -2.98
CA ARG A 54 3.32 -16.71 -4.41
C ARG A 54 4.27 -15.55 -4.75
N LYS A 55 4.61 -14.69 -3.78
CA LYS A 55 5.42 -13.48 -3.96
C LYS A 55 4.82 -12.51 -4.99
N THR A 56 3.48 -12.42 -5.04
CA THR A 56 2.74 -11.56 -5.97
C THR A 56 2.11 -10.34 -5.28
N VAL A 57 2.52 -10.04 -4.05
CA VAL A 57 2.06 -8.84 -3.34
C VAL A 57 2.74 -7.63 -3.99
N PRO A 58 1.99 -6.57 -4.35
CA PRO A 58 2.53 -5.46 -5.14
C PRO A 58 3.36 -4.46 -4.34
N VAL A 59 3.34 -4.57 -3.00
CA VAL A 59 4.10 -3.70 -2.09
C VAL A 59 5.22 -4.47 -1.38
N PRO A 60 6.32 -3.80 -1.01
CA PRO A 60 7.36 -4.40 -0.19
C PRO A 60 6.80 -4.92 1.14
N LEU A 61 7.12 -6.19 1.44
CA LEU A 61 6.76 -6.82 2.71
C LEU A 61 8.00 -7.15 3.51
N TYR A 62 8.00 -6.80 4.79
CA TYR A 62 9.05 -7.18 5.73
C TYR A 62 8.51 -8.06 6.86
N THR A 63 9.43 -8.71 7.55
CA THR A 63 9.18 -9.50 8.75
C THR A 63 9.92 -8.85 9.90
N MET A 64 9.29 -8.79 11.08
CA MET A 64 9.98 -8.34 12.30
C MET A 64 10.54 -9.56 13.02
N GLU A 65 11.75 -9.42 13.57
CA GLU A 65 12.36 -10.47 14.38
C GLU A 65 11.44 -10.80 15.57
N ASN A 66 11.28 -12.10 15.86
CA ASN A 66 10.41 -12.62 16.93
C ASN A 66 8.91 -12.29 16.80
N ARG A 67 8.44 -11.86 15.63
CA ARG A 67 7.00 -11.65 15.37
C ARG A 67 6.53 -12.44 14.17
N ARG A 68 5.38 -13.11 14.32
CA ARG A 68 4.73 -13.83 13.22
C ARG A 68 3.97 -12.84 12.34
N GLY A 69 4.17 -12.93 11.03
CA GLY A 69 3.39 -12.17 10.05
C GLY A 69 4.25 -11.42 9.03
N ARG A 70 3.55 -10.70 8.14
CA ARG A 70 4.14 -9.78 7.18
C ARG A 70 3.62 -8.38 7.46
N TYR A 71 4.49 -7.40 7.25
CA TYR A 71 4.27 -6.01 7.54
C TYR A 71 4.60 -5.17 6.31
N ALA A 72 3.88 -4.08 6.14
CA ALA A 72 4.15 -3.04 5.16
C ALA A 72 3.99 -1.67 5.81
N TYR A 73 4.72 -0.67 5.32
CA TYR A 73 4.48 0.71 5.74
C TYR A 73 3.26 1.27 5.04
N VAL A 74 2.52 2.14 5.74
CA VAL A 74 1.37 2.83 5.16
C VAL A 74 1.79 3.63 3.93
N LYS A 75 2.95 4.29 3.98
CA LYS A 75 3.52 5.03 2.86
C LYS A 75 3.67 4.17 1.59
N ASP A 76 4.23 2.97 1.72
CA ASP A 76 4.42 2.07 0.57
C ASP A 76 3.08 1.64 -0.05
N VAL A 77 2.06 1.45 0.80
CA VAL A 77 0.70 1.14 0.35
C VAL A 77 0.06 2.33 -0.34
N ALA A 78 0.24 3.54 0.19
CA ALA A 78 -0.30 4.77 -0.37
C ALA A 78 0.32 5.09 -1.75
N ASP A 79 1.64 4.97 -1.88
CA ASP A 79 2.36 5.15 -3.15
C ASP A 79 1.86 4.17 -4.23
N PHE A 80 1.60 2.92 -3.83
CA PHE A 80 1.02 1.91 -4.72
C PHE A 80 -0.41 2.27 -5.16
N LEU A 81 -1.27 2.68 -4.23
CA LEU A 81 -2.66 3.08 -4.53
C LEU A 81 -2.70 4.28 -5.47
N ALA A 82 -1.84 5.29 -5.26
CA ALA A 82 -1.73 6.44 -6.14
C ALA A 82 -1.30 6.03 -7.57
N THR A 83 -0.35 5.10 -7.67
CA THR A 83 0.09 4.55 -8.96
C THR A 83 -1.03 3.79 -9.68
N MET A 84 -1.88 3.05 -8.96
CA MET A 84 -3.01 2.33 -9.53
C MET A 84 -4.13 3.25 -9.99
N SER A 85 -4.41 4.33 -9.23
CA SER A 85 -5.43 5.32 -9.58
C SER A 85 -5.08 6.08 -10.86
N HIS A 86 -3.82 6.48 -11.05
CA HIS A 86 -3.39 7.19 -12.26
C HIS A 86 -3.39 6.31 -13.53
N LYS A 87 -3.42 4.98 -13.38
CA LYS A 87 -3.41 4.01 -14.49
C LYS A 87 -4.79 3.55 -14.94
N GLN A 88 -5.87 4.08 -14.38
CA GLN A 88 -7.22 3.73 -14.85
C GLN A 88 -7.57 4.51 -16.14
N PRO A 89 -7.98 3.81 -17.23
CA PRO A 89 -8.38 4.42 -18.49
C PRO A 89 -9.71 5.19 -18.41
#